data_AF-A0A7S3JJ67-F1
#
_entry.id   AF-A0A7S3JJ67-F1
#
_cell.length_a   1.000
_cell.length_b   1.000
_cell.length_c   1.000
_cell.angle_alpha   90.00
_cell.angle_beta   90.00
_cell.angle_gamma   90.00
#
_symmetry.space_group_name_H-M   'P 1'
#
loop_
_entity.id
_entity.type
_entity.pdbx_description
1 polymer ?
#
loop_
_entity_poly.entity_id
_entity_poly.type
_entity_poly.pdbx_seq_one_letter_code
_entity_poly.pdbx_strand_id
1 'polypeptide(L)'
;MNGAFQCFSDLQSSIKKVREYYGERIEYDTHFLKIKGYVGTESKLAGIDGSVLPESMINGYDILIVEDIYDSGTLMSHLLAHINQYEPRSVKTAVLIHKSNPLNLK
;
A
#
# COMPACT_ATOMS: atom_id res chain seq x y z
N MET A 1 -9.58 10.41 -0.36
CA MET A 1 -8.25 9.83 -0.59
C MET A 1 -7.42 11.00 -1.06
N ASN A 2 -6.64 11.59 -0.17
CA ASN A 2 -6.11 12.94 -0.41
C ASN A 2 -4.57 12.96 -0.34
N GLY A 3 -3.94 12.25 0.61
CA GLY A 3 -2.48 12.25 0.76
C GLY A 3 -1.72 11.25 -0.13
N ALA A 4 -2.07 9.96 -0.08
CA ALA A 4 -1.38 8.92 -0.86
C ALA A 4 -1.48 9.09 -2.39
N PHE A 5 -2.50 9.78 -2.91
CA PHE A 5 -2.69 9.98 -4.35
C PHE A 5 -1.54 10.74 -5.01
N GLN A 6 -1.05 11.81 -4.37
CA GLN A 6 0.07 12.59 -4.91
C GLN A 6 1.36 11.76 -4.93
N CYS A 7 1.67 11.08 -3.81
CA CYS A 7 2.81 10.16 -3.73
C CYS A 7 2.75 9.10 -4.84
N PHE A 8 1.58 8.51 -5.06
CA PHE A 8 1.38 7.52 -6.11
C PHE A 8 1.58 8.11 -7.52
N SER A 9 1.00 9.28 -7.81
CA SER A 9 1.16 9.97 -9.09
C SER A 9 2.63 10.27 -9.43
N ASP A 10 3.40 10.72 -8.43
CA ASP A 10 4.83 11.01 -8.58
C ASP A 10 5.65 9.72 -8.79
N LEU A 11 5.27 8.63 -8.10
CA LEU A 11 5.85 7.30 -8.33
C LEU A 11 5.58 6.80 -9.75
N GLN A 12 4.34 6.91 -10.25
CA GLN A 12 3.99 6.51 -11.62
C GLN A 12 4.80 7.29 -12.65
N SER A 13 4.94 8.61 -12.43
CA SER A 13 5.74 9.49 -13.28
C SER A 13 7.22 9.08 -13.29
N SER A 14 7.74 8.65 -12.14
CA SER A 14 9.13 8.18 -12.02
C SER A 14 9.33 6.82 -12.69
N ILE A 15 8.42 5.88 -12.51
CA ILE A 15 8.42 4.57 -13.20
C ILE A 15 8.40 4.78 -14.72
N LYS A 16 7.58 5.71 -15.23
CA LYS A 16 7.52 6.03 -16.66
C LYS A 16 8.89 6.49 -17.20
N LYS A 17 9.58 7.39 -16.49
CA LYS A 17 10.93 7.85 -16.89
C LYS A 17 11.94 6.71 -16.91
N VAL A 18 11.91 5.82 -15.90
CA VAL A 18 12.80 4.65 -15.84
C VAL A 18 12.53 3.72 -17.02
N ARG A 19 11.25 3.46 -17.34
CA ARG A 19 10.85 2.65 -18.50
C ARG A 19 11.35 3.23 -19.82
N GLU A 20 11.20 4.54 -20.01
CA GLU A 20 11.69 5.24 -21.21
C GLU A 20 13.21 5.16 -21.33
N TYR A 21 13.93 5.24 -20.20
CA TYR A 21 15.39 5.18 -20.19
C TYR A 21 15.93 3.77 -20.51
N TYR A 22 15.36 2.72 -19.90
CA TYR A 22 15.84 1.34 -20.11
C TYR A 22 15.18 0.62 -21.29
N GLY A 23 14.13 1.18 -21.89
CA GLY A 23 13.37 0.53 -22.97
C GLY A 23 12.52 -0.66 -22.49
N GLU A 24 12.24 -0.75 -21.19
CA GLU A 24 11.50 -1.86 -20.59
C GLU A 24 10.01 -1.54 -20.41
N ARG A 25 9.18 -2.55 -20.60
CA ARG A 25 7.73 -2.47 -20.38
C ARG A 25 7.38 -3.12 -19.04
N ILE A 26 6.97 -2.30 -18.08
CA ILE A 26 6.34 -2.76 -16.84
C ILE A 26 4.85 -2.46 -16.95
N GLU A 27 4.04 -3.51 -16.87
CA GLU A 27 2.58 -3.44 -16.80
C GLU A 27 2.14 -3.65 -15.35
N TYR A 28 1.17 -2.86 -14.90
CA TYR A 28 0.60 -2.98 -13.57
C TYR A 28 -0.82 -2.42 -13.58
N ASP A 29 -1.69 -3.03 -12.78
CA ASP A 29 -3.03 -2.52 -12.50
C ASP A 29 -3.01 -1.66 -11.23
N THR A 30 -3.83 -0.61 -11.22
CA THR A 30 -3.90 0.34 -10.11
C THR A 30 -5.23 0.22 -9.40
N HIS A 31 -5.18 0.07 -8.08
CA HIS A 31 -6.37 0.00 -7.24
C HIS A 31 -6.27 0.96 -6.07
N PHE A 32 -7.36 1.66 -5.80
CA PHE A 32 -7.44 2.66 -4.75
C PHE A 32 -8.33 2.18 -3.62
N LEU A 33 -7.73 2.06 -2.44
CA LEU A 33 -8.40 1.55 -1.24
C LEU A 33 -8.67 2.71 -0.29
N LYS A 34 -9.91 2.82 0.18
CA LYS A 34 -10.29 3.79 1.21
C LYS A 34 -10.49 3.06 2.53
N ILE A 35 -9.46 3.05 3.36
CA ILE A 35 -9.52 2.42 4.68
C ILE A 35 -9.93 3.48 5.73
N LYS A 36 -10.99 3.19 6.50
CA LYS A 36 -11.43 4.05 7.61
C LYS A 36 -10.68 3.65 8.88
N GLY A 37 -9.51 4.24 9.11
CA GLY A 37 -8.59 3.85 10.19
C GLY A 37 -8.63 4.67 11.48
N TYR A 38 -9.51 5.67 11.61
CA TYR A 38 -9.43 6.62 12.73
C TYR A 38 -10.78 6.78 13.44
N VAL A 39 -10.90 6.21 14.64
CA VAL A 39 -11.91 6.58 15.65
C VAL A 39 -11.18 6.84 16.97
N GLY A 40 -10.72 8.07 17.20
CA GLY A 40 -10.10 8.50 18.46
C GLY A 40 -8.67 7.99 18.73
N THR A 41 -8.26 7.99 20.00
CA THR A 41 -6.95 7.50 20.51
C THR A 41 -6.83 5.98 20.55
N GLU A 42 -7.88 5.25 20.21
CA GLU A 42 -7.87 3.79 20.11
C GLU A 42 -7.94 3.38 18.64
N SER A 43 -6.86 2.83 18.11
CA SER A 43 -6.77 2.33 16.73
C SER A 43 -7.60 1.06 16.55
N LYS A 44 -8.93 1.18 16.51
CA LYS A 44 -9.81 0.12 16.00
C LYS A 44 -10.02 0.37 14.50
N LEU A 45 -9.27 -0.35 13.68
CA LEU A 45 -9.55 -0.44 12.25
C LEU A 45 -10.93 -1.08 12.10
N ALA A 46 -11.91 -0.27 11.69
CA ALA A 46 -13.23 -0.75 11.32
C ALA A 46 -13.12 -1.46 9.97
N GLY A 47 -12.54 -2.66 9.98
CA GLY A 47 -12.49 -3.64 8.89
C GLY A 47 -11.91 -3.15 7.55
N ILE A 48 -10.87 -3.83 7.07
CA ILE A 48 -10.73 -3.94 5.61
C ILE A 48 -11.85 -4.92 5.21
N ASP A 49 -12.96 -4.41 4.71
CA ASP A 49 -14.03 -5.26 4.19
C ASP A 49 -13.45 -6.09 3.03
N GLY A 50 -13.65 -7.41 3.03
CA GLY A 50 -13.16 -8.30 1.96
C GLY A 50 -13.75 -7.95 0.58
N SER A 51 -14.83 -7.16 0.53
CA SER A 51 -15.34 -6.56 -0.72
C SER A 51 -14.39 -5.51 -1.33
N VAL A 52 -13.49 -4.95 -0.53
CA VAL A 52 -12.57 -3.86 -0.92
C VAL A 52 -11.29 -4.40 -1.58
N LEU A 53 -10.93 -5.67 -1.31
CA LEU A 53 -9.74 -6.36 -1.84
C LEU A 53 -10.09 -7.83 -2.16
N PRO A 54 -10.68 -8.12 -3.32
CA PRO A 54 -11.02 -9.50 -3.69
C PRO A 54 -9.77 -10.33 -3.94
N GLU A 55 -9.83 -11.63 -3.60
CA GLU A 55 -8.75 -12.60 -3.82
C GLU A 55 -8.19 -12.58 -5.24
N SER A 56 -9.07 -12.40 -6.24
CA SER A 56 -8.71 -12.37 -7.66
C SER A 56 -7.74 -11.26 -8.05
N MET A 57 -7.59 -10.23 -7.20
CA MET A 57 -6.63 -9.14 -7.39
C MET A 57 -5.30 -9.39 -6.67
N ILE A 58 -5.19 -10.44 -5.87
CA ILE A 58 -4.06 -10.68 -4.98
C ILE A 58 -3.34 -11.99 -5.32
N ASN A 59 -4.09 -13.08 -5.47
CA ASN A 59 -3.54 -14.42 -5.63
C ASN A 59 -2.61 -14.50 -6.86
N GLY A 60 -1.35 -14.88 -6.62
CA GLY A 60 -0.33 -15.03 -7.66
C GLY A 60 0.25 -13.72 -8.24
N TYR A 61 -0.15 -12.55 -7.74
CA TYR A 61 0.36 -11.25 -8.21
C TYR A 61 1.50 -10.70 -7.35
N ASP A 62 2.35 -9.87 -7.94
CA ASP A 62 3.27 -9.01 -7.18
C ASP A 62 2.53 -7.75 -6.75
N ILE A 63 2.42 -7.53 -5.45
CA ILE A 63 1.66 -6.44 -4.87
C ILE A 63 2.59 -5.35 -4.34
N LEU A 64 2.39 -4.11 -4.79
CA LEU A 64 3.03 -2.92 -4.24
C LEU A 64 1.99 -2.05 -3.53
N ILE A 65 2.09 -1.96 -2.21
CA ILE A 65 1.27 -1.08 -1.39
C ILE A 65 1.94 0.30 -1.35
N VAL A 66 1.20 1.36 -1.67
CA VAL A 66 1.69 2.74 -1.66
C VAL A 66 0.87 3.57 -0.67
N GLU A 67 1.54 4.12 0.34
CA GLU A 67 0.94 4.96 1.39
C GLU A 67 1.71 6.29 1.50
N ASP A 68 1.05 7.34 2.00
CA ASP A 68 1.73 8.63 2.25
C ASP A 68 2.59 8.58 3.53
N ILE A 69 2.13 7.92 4.59
CA ILE A 69 2.80 7.92 5.88
C ILE A 69 2.75 6.57 6.59
N TYR A 70 3.90 6.16 7.11
CA TYR A 70 3.99 5.08 8.09
C TYR A 70 4.14 5.69 9.49
N ASP A 71 3.13 5.47 10.35
CA ASP A 71 3.07 6.03 11.73
C ASP A 71 3.19 4.98 12.83
N SER A 72 2.12 4.26 13.20
CA SER A 72 2.21 3.21 14.24
C SER A 72 2.47 1.81 13.68
N GLY A 73 2.50 1.68 12.35
CA GLY A 73 2.49 0.40 11.66
C GLY A 73 1.17 -0.38 11.72
N THR A 74 0.20 0.01 12.56
CA THR A 74 -1.07 -0.72 12.75
C THR A 74 -1.80 -0.99 11.43
N LEU A 75 -2.05 0.06 10.64
CA LEU A 75 -2.71 -0.08 9.33
C LEU A 75 -1.97 -1.08 8.42
N MET A 76 -0.66 -0.91 8.29
CA MET A 76 0.16 -1.75 7.42
C MET A 76 0.16 -3.20 7.89
N SER A 77 0.26 -3.45 9.19
CA SER A 77 0.20 -4.80 9.76
C SER A 77 -1.13 -5.50 9.45
N HIS A 78 -2.25 -4.79 9.58
CA HIS A 78 -3.57 -5.35 9.23
C HIS A 78 -3.72 -5.60 7.73
N LEU A 79 -3.25 -4.67 6.88
CA LEU A 79 -3.32 -4.80 5.44
C LEU A 79 -2.45 -5.97 4.93
N LEU A 80 -1.23 -6.10 5.44
CA LEU A 80 -0.35 -7.22 5.13
C LEU A 80 -0.93 -8.55 5.60
N ALA A 81 -1.50 -8.60 6.81
CA ALA A 81 -2.16 -9.81 7.32
C ALA A 81 -3.33 -10.23 6.42
N HIS A 82 -4.13 -9.29 5.92
CA HIS A 82 -5.24 -9.58 5.01
C HIS A 82 -4.74 -10.02 3.63
N ILE A 83 -3.81 -9.30 3.02
CA ILE A 83 -3.27 -9.62 1.68
C ILE A 83 -2.60 -11.00 1.68
N ASN A 84 -1.83 -11.33 2.71
CA ASN A 84 -1.11 -12.61 2.79
C ASN A 84 -2.05 -13.83 2.93
N GLN A 85 -3.32 -13.65 3.30
CA GLN A 85 -4.31 -14.74 3.32
C GLN A 85 -4.65 -15.25 1.91
N TYR A 86 -4.38 -14.46 0.88
CA TYR A 86 -4.71 -14.76 -0.51
C TYR A 86 -3.50 -15.15 -1.35
N GLU A 87 -2.38 -15.52 -0.72
CA GLU A 87 -1.19 -16.09 -1.39
C GLU A 87 -0.67 -15.26 -2.59
N PRO A 88 -0.29 -13.98 -2.37
CA PRO A 88 0.37 -13.19 -3.41
C PRO A 88 1.74 -13.78 -3.78
N ARG A 89 2.21 -13.52 -5.00
CA ARG A 89 3.57 -13.90 -5.42
C ARG A 89 4.64 -13.16 -4.63
N SER A 90 4.43 -11.86 -4.39
CA SER A 90 5.25 -11.06 -3.49
C SER A 90 4.48 -9.84 -2.98
N VAL A 91 4.91 -9.29 -1.84
CA VAL A 91 4.35 -8.05 -1.31
C VAL A 91 5.49 -7.09 -0.95
N LYS A 92 5.42 -5.86 -1.46
CA LYS A 92 6.32 -4.76 -1.10
C LYS A 92 5.51 -3.54 -0.69
N THR A 93 6.13 -2.67 0.10
CA THR A 93 5.54 -1.42 0.57
C THR A 93 6.42 -0.24 0.17
N ALA A 94 5.79 0.84 -0.28
CA ALA A 94 6.42 2.13 -0.50
C ALA A 94 5.67 3.20 0.31
N VAL A 95 6.42 3.99 1.08
CA VAL A 95 5.88 5.06 1.91
C VAL A 95 6.64 6.36 1.65
N LEU A 96 5.93 7.49 1.54
CA LEU A 96 6.59 8.78 1.36
C LEU A 96 7.30 9.24 2.64
N ILE A 97 6.62 9.08 3.79
CA ILE A 97 7.14 9.50 5.08
C ILE A 97 7.15 8.31 6.04
N HIS A 98 8.34 7.96 6.51
CA HIS A 98 8.49 7.03 7.63
C HIS A 98 8.68 7.84 8.91
N LYS A 99 7.66 7.90 9.79
CA LYS A 99 7.81 8.60 11.07
C LYS A 99 8.79 7.86 11.95
N SER A 100 9.82 8.58 12.41
CA SER A 100 10.70 8.10 13.46
C SER A 100 9.98 8.24 14.81
N ASN A 101 9.61 7.13 15.40
CA ASN A 101 9.01 7.06 16.74
C ASN A 101 9.41 5.74 17.41
N PRO A 102 9.28 5.59 18.74
CA PRO A 102 9.68 4.38 19.45
C PRO A 102 9.05 3.07 18.94
N LEU A 103 7.89 3.13 18.26
CA LEU A 103 7.23 1.97 17.69
C LEU A 103 7.87 1.52 16.36
N ASN A 104 8.61 2.41 15.70
CA ASN A 104 9.21 2.22 14.37
C ASN A 104 10.76 2.26 14.39
N LEU A 105 11.40 2.29 15.55
CA LEU A 105 12.87 2.37 15.68
C LEU A 105 13.60 1.02 15.42
N LYS A 106 13.10 0.18 14.51
CA LYS A 106 13.75 -1.09 14.14
C LYS A 106 14.11 -1.11 12.67
#